data_AF-A0A2M6ZTZ7-F1
#
_entry.id   AF-A0A2M6ZTZ7-F1
#
_cell.length_a   1.000
_cell.length_b   1.000
_cell.length_c   1.000
_cell.angle_alpha   90.00
_cell.angle_beta   90.00
_cell.angle_gamma   90.00
#
_symmetry.space_group_name_H-M   'P 1'
#
loop_
_entity.id
_entity.type
_entity.pdbx_description
1 polymer ?
#
loop_
_entity_poly.entity_id
_entity_poly.type
_entity_poly.pdbx_seq_one_letter_code
_entity_poly.pdbx_strand_id
1 'polypeptide(L)' 'MARGKKVNNKFKPRKSWQEKLADSKGLPKVEEITDRMSKRWGTGTIVIPAPEEVDEVMRKVPEGKLTTINEIRAILAQKH' A
#
# COMPACT_ATOMS: atom_id res chain seq x y z
N MET A 1 -15.87 11.75 -49.99
CA MET A 1 -14.53 11.26 -49.58
C MET A 1 -14.45 11.26 -48.05
N ALA A 2 -13.59 10.41 -47.48
CA ALA A 2 -13.78 9.68 -46.22
C ALA A 2 -13.93 10.49 -44.90
N ARG A 3 -14.89 10.07 -44.07
CA ARG A 3 -15.01 10.44 -42.64
C ARG A 3 -13.91 9.72 -41.85
N GLY A 4 -12.99 10.47 -41.26
CA GLY A 4 -11.93 9.94 -40.37
C GLY A 4 -12.55 9.25 -39.15
N LYS A 5 -12.35 7.94 -39.02
CA LYS A 5 -12.76 7.17 -37.84
C LYS A 5 -11.87 7.59 -36.66
N LYS A 6 -12.47 8.14 -35.59
CA LYS A 6 -11.80 8.25 -34.29
C LYS A 6 -11.45 6.84 -33.81
N VAL A 7 -10.16 6.54 -33.73
CA VAL A 7 -9.67 5.29 -33.16
C VAL A 7 -9.78 5.41 -31.65
N ASN A 8 -10.77 4.75 -31.06
CA ASN A 8 -10.94 4.71 -29.62
C ASN A 8 -10.04 3.60 -29.06
N ASN A 9 -8.80 3.93 -28.69
CA ASN A 9 -7.86 2.94 -28.16
C ASN A 9 -8.24 2.59 -26.71
N LYS A 10 -8.93 1.46 -26.52
CA LYS A 10 -9.45 0.98 -25.22
C LYS A 10 -8.43 0.20 -24.37
N PHE A 11 -7.12 0.41 -24.54
CA PHE A 11 -6.11 -0.26 -23.71
C PHE A 11 -5.25 0.76 -22.96
N LYS A 12 -5.46 0.84 -21.63
CA LYS A 12 -4.51 1.53 -20.76
C LYS A 12 -3.20 0.72 -20.73
N PRO A 13 -2.03 1.36 -20.93
CA PRO A 13 -0.75 0.67 -20.82
C PRO A 13 -0.59 0.07 -19.42
N ARG A 14 0.11 -1.08 -19.34
CA ARG A 14 0.39 -1.73 -18.06
C ARG A 14 1.37 -0.88 -17.27
N LYS A 15 1.01 -0.55 -16.02
CA LYS A 15 1.91 0.12 -15.08
C LYS A 15 3.11 -0.76 -14.75
N SER A 16 4.29 -0.15 -14.66
CA SER A 16 5.50 -0.74 -14.08
C SER A 16 5.32 -1.01 -12.59
N TRP A 17 6.22 -1.78 -11.99
CA TRP A 17 6.20 -2.01 -10.54
C TRP A 17 6.46 -0.74 -9.74
N GLN A 18 7.37 0.12 -10.22
CA GLN A 18 7.65 1.42 -9.59
C GLN A 18 6.41 2.33 -9.64
N GLU A 19 5.68 2.34 -10.77
CA GLU A 19 4.43 3.10 -10.90
C GLU A 19 3.30 2.55 -10.03
N LYS A 20 3.33 1.26 -9.66
CA LYS A 20 2.38 0.68 -8.72
C LYS A 20 2.77 0.97 -7.27
N LEU A 21 4.07 0.96 -6.97
CA LEU A 21 4.60 1.30 -5.64
C LEU A 21 4.24 2.74 -5.29
N ALA A 22 4.46 3.68 -6.21
CA ALA A 22 4.13 5.09 -6.04
C ALA A 22 2.62 5.41 -6.09
N ASP A 23 1.76 4.42 -6.38
CA ASP A 23 0.32 4.59 -6.42
C ASP A 23 -0.29 4.26 -5.05
N SER A 24 -0.29 5.26 -4.14
CA SER A 24 -0.76 5.09 -2.76
C SER A 24 -2.27 4.86 -2.64
N LYS A 25 -3.07 5.12 -3.69
CA LYS A 25 -4.53 4.90 -3.71
C LYS A 25 -5.29 5.41 -2.47
N GLY A 26 -4.85 6.53 -1.92
CA GLY A 26 -5.45 7.15 -0.73
C GLY A 26 -5.04 6.50 0.61
N LEU A 27 -3.91 5.80 0.64
CA LEU A 27 -3.24 5.30 1.84
C LEU A 27 -2.10 6.25 2.27
N PRO A 28 -1.66 6.24 3.54
CA PRO A 28 -2.15 5.39 4.63
C PRO A 28 -3.53 5.79 5.15
N LYS A 29 -4.18 4.85 5.85
CA LYS A 29 -5.40 5.10 6.60
C LYS A 29 -5.31 4.47 7.98
N VAL A 30 -5.88 5.15 8.96
CA VAL A 30 -6.13 4.61 10.30
C VAL A 30 -7.64 4.45 10.44
N GLU A 31 -8.07 3.24 10.75
CA GLU A 31 -9.49 2.91 10.91
C GLU A 31 -9.72 2.31 12.30
N GLU A 32 -10.88 2.60 12.89
CA GLU A 32 -11.27 1.96 14.16
C GLU A 32 -11.60 0.48 13.96
N ILE A 33 -11.19 -0.35 14.91
CA ILE A 33 -11.52 -1.77 14.92
C ILE A 33 -12.97 -1.93 15.36
N THR A 34 -13.80 -2.46 14.46
CA THR A 34 -15.21 -2.76 14.75
C THR A 34 -15.38 -3.99 15.65
N ASP A 35 -16.55 -4.13 16.27
CA ASP A 35 -16.90 -5.28 17.14
C ASP A 35 -16.74 -6.65 16.45
N ARG A 36 -16.95 -6.71 15.14
CA ARG A 36 -16.76 -7.95 14.39
C ARG A 36 -15.28 -8.30 14.24
N MET A 37 -14.43 -7.29 14.04
CA MET A 37 -12.99 -7.44 13.86
C MET A 37 -12.26 -7.68 15.19
N SER A 38 -12.81 -7.15 16.30
CA SER A 38 -12.15 -7.17 17.60
C SER A 38 -11.87 -8.57 18.13
N LYS A 39 -12.70 -9.55 17.78
CA LYS A 39 -12.47 -10.97 18.09
C LYS A 39 -11.13 -11.50 17.58
N ARG A 40 -10.59 -10.92 16.50
CA ARG A 40 -9.33 -11.33 15.89
C ARG A 40 -8.18 -10.37 16.18
N TRP A 41 -8.47 -9.08 16.24
CA TRP A 41 -7.44 -8.03 16.25
C TRP A 41 -7.40 -7.21 17.55
N GLY A 42 -8.29 -7.47 18.51
CA GLY A 42 -8.37 -6.71 19.75
C GLY A 42 -9.15 -5.41 19.60
N THR A 43 -8.89 -4.44 20.47
CA THR A 43 -9.56 -3.13 20.46
C THR A 43 -8.59 -2.04 19.99
N GLY A 44 -9.13 -0.87 19.63
CA GLY A 44 -8.34 0.28 19.18
C GLY A 44 -8.45 0.51 17.68
N THR A 45 -7.33 0.87 17.06
CA THR A 45 -7.26 1.21 15.63
C THR A 45 -6.35 0.25 14.87
N ILE A 46 -6.54 0.18 13.55
CA ILE A 46 -5.66 -0.49 12.62
C ILE A 46 -5.14 0.50 11.58
N VAL A 47 -3.86 0.36 11.24
CA VAL A 47 -3.25 1.08 10.12
C VAL A 47 -3.28 0.22 8.86
N ILE A 48 -3.72 0.81 7.75
CA ILE A 48 -3.56 0.31 6.40
C ILE A 48 -2.46 1.15 5.75
N PRO A 49 -1.21 0.65 5.68
CA PRO A 49 -0.07 1.47 5.25
C PRO A 49 -0.07 1.68 3.74
N ALA A 50 0.53 2.78 3.28
CA ALA A 50 0.83 2.94 1.86
C ALA A 50 1.92 1.95 1.41
N PRO A 51 1.94 1.51 0.14
CA PRO A 51 3.00 0.63 -0.37
C PRO A 51 4.41 1.21 -0.16
N GLU A 52 4.57 2.53 -0.35
CA GLU A 52 5.84 3.22 -0.15
C GLU A 52 6.30 3.20 1.32
N GLU A 53 5.38 3.27 2.30
CA GLU A 53 5.79 3.22 3.71
C GLU A 53 6.38 1.87 4.09
N VAL A 54 5.86 0.77 3.51
CA VAL A 54 6.43 -0.56 3.71
C VAL A 54 7.82 -0.64 3.07
N ASP A 55 7.97 -0.14 1.84
CA ASP A 55 9.24 -0.11 1.11
C ASP A 55 10.30 0.76 1.82
N GLU A 56 9.91 1.91 2.39
CA GLU A 56 10.78 2.77 3.19
C GLU A 56 11.33 2.05 4.43
N VAL A 57 10.50 1.26 5.12
CA VAL A 57 10.97 0.46 6.26
C VAL A 57 11.93 -0.63 5.78
N MET A 58 11.60 -1.33 4.68
CA MET A 58 12.45 -2.37 4.11
C MET A 58 13.81 -1.82 3.65
N ARG A 59 13.86 -0.63 3.05
CA ARG A 59 15.11 0.02 2.61
C ARG A 59 16.03 0.43 3.76
N LYS A 60 15.50 0.59 4.97
CA LYS A 60 16.30 0.91 6.16
C LYS A 60 16.99 -0.32 6.76
N VAL A 61 16.65 -1.52 6.30
CA VAL A 61 17.30 -2.76 6.78
C VAL A 61 18.72 -2.82 6.21
N PRO A 62 19.76 -2.84 7.06
CA PRO A 62 21.13 -2.93 6.58
C PRO A 62 21.41 -4.26 5.88
N GLU A 63 22.39 -4.28 4.99
CA GLU A 63 22.86 -5.50 4.36
C GLU A 63 23.29 -6.54 5.41
N GLY A 64 22.95 -7.81 5.17
CA GLY A 64 23.23 -8.90 6.12
C GLY A 64 22.33 -8.92 7.36
N LYS A 65 21.36 -8.02 7.47
CA LYS A 65 20.31 -8.04 8.49
C LYS A 65 18.99 -8.51 7.91
N LEU A 66 18.15 -9.04 8.80
CA LEU A 66 16.82 -9.52 8.48
C LEU A 66 15.80 -8.67 9.23
N THR A 67 14.73 -8.29 8.54
CA THR A 67 13.51 -7.83 9.19
C THR A 67 12.37 -8.80 8.94
N THR A 68 11.31 -8.72 9.74
CA THR A 68 10.10 -9.51 9.59
C THR A 68 8.88 -8.62 9.37
N ILE A 69 7.82 -9.21 8.83
CA ILE A 69 6.54 -8.50 8.69
C ILE A 69 6.00 -8.00 10.05
N ASN A 70 6.31 -8.67 11.15
CA ASN A 70 5.86 -8.24 12.49
C ASN A 70 6.59 -6.99 12.96
N GLU A 71 7.89 -6.86 12.67
CA GLU A 71 8.66 -5.66 12.98
C GLU A 71 8.20 -4.47 12.12
N ILE A 72 7.98 -4.71 10.83
CA ILE A 72 7.42 -3.68 9.93
C ILE A 72 6.06 -3.20 10.45
N ARG A 73 5.18 -4.13 10.85
CA ARG A 73 3.88 -3.79 11.46
C ARG A 73 4.02 -2.97 12.73
N ALA A 74 4.95 -3.34 13.62
CA ALA A 74 5.18 -2.60 14.86
C ALA A 74 5.67 -1.16 14.59
N ILE A 75 6.61 -0.99 13.65
CA ILE A 75 7.12 0.33 13.25
C ILE A 75 5.99 1.21 12.69
N LEU A 76 5.14 0.64 11.82
CA LEU A 76 4.03 1.38 11.22
C LEU A 76 2.93 1.69 12.24
N ALA A 77 2.66 0.79 13.19
CA ALA A 77 1.71 1.01 14.27
C ALA A 77 2.20 2.03 15.32
N GLN A 78 3.51 2.25 15.43
CA GLN A 78 4.07 3.32 16.27
C GLN A 78 4.04 4.68 15.56
N LYS A 79 4.12 4.68 14.23
CA LYS A 79 4.14 5.89 13.40
C LYS A 79 2.77 6.58 13.34
N HIS A 80 1.68 5.82 13.45
CA HIS A 80 0.29 6.26 13.30
C HIS A 80 -0.51 5.97 14.56
#